data_AF-A0A375EI04-F1
#
_entry.id   AF-A0A375EI04-F1
#
_cell.length_a   1.000
_cell.length_b   1.000
_cell.length_c   1.000
_cell.angle_alpha   90.00
_cell.angle_beta   90.00
_cell.angle_gamma   90.00
#
_symmetry.space_group_name_H-M   'P 1'
#
loop_
_entity.id
_entity.type
_entity.pdbx_description
1 polymer ?
#
loop_
_entity_poly.entity_id
_entity_poly.type
_entity_poly.pdbx_seq_one_letter_code
_entity_poly.pdbx_strand_id
1 'polypeptide(L)'
;MTEFPKQSGTERAWRRVCVTGSWLPDHAFVWAYWNGTMWNGFAVPMFTSQDACNLCAVMPSLVYVEARQAFLFEEGGETEWFHAAAQLVDGELLQLYSLGESWCWQLVDLSEVAI
;
A
#
# COMPACT_ATOMS: atom_id res chain seq x y z
N MET A 1 -33.74 8.47 21.90
CA MET A 1 -33.53 7.78 20.61
C MET A 1 -32.29 8.37 20.01
N THR A 2 -31.16 7.67 20.10
CA THR A 2 -29.89 8.15 19.55
C THR A 2 -29.79 7.56 18.15
N GLU A 3 -29.99 8.39 17.14
CA GLU A 3 -29.83 8.00 15.74
C GLU A 3 -28.34 7.83 15.46
N PHE A 4 -27.91 6.60 15.22
CA PHE A 4 -26.60 6.32 14.63
C PHE A 4 -26.66 6.74 13.16
N PRO A 5 -25.69 7.53 12.65
CA PRO A 5 -25.68 7.86 11.24
C PRO A 5 -25.52 6.58 10.43
N LYS A 6 -26.42 6.39 9.46
CA LYS A 6 -26.34 5.35 8.44
C LYS A 6 -25.00 5.51 7.72
N GLN A 7 -24.07 4.58 7.90
CA GLN A 7 -22.90 4.44 7.05
C GLN A 7 -23.38 4.02 5.66
N SER A 8 -23.70 5.02 4.84
CA SER A 8 -23.94 4.87 3.41
C SER A 8 -22.61 5.13 2.70
N GLY A 9 -21.80 4.09 2.62
CA GLY A 9 -20.63 4.01 1.77
C GLY A 9 -20.31 2.54 1.66
N THR A 10 -20.27 2.00 0.45
CA THR A 10 -19.74 0.66 0.21
C THR A 10 -18.27 0.66 0.61
N GLU A 11 -17.97 0.41 1.89
CA GLU A 11 -16.63 0.03 2.33
C GLU A 11 -16.26 -1.19 1.50
N ARG A 12 -15.42 -0.96 0.49
CA ARG A 12 -14.95 -2.04 -0.36
C ARG A 12 -14.04 -2.89 0.51
N ALA A 13 -14.31 -4.20 0.56
CA ALA A 13 -13.55 -5.11 1.38
C ALA A 13 -12.07 -5.08 0.97
N TRP A 14 -11.20 -4.93 1.97
CA TRP A 14 -9.76 -5.08 1.78
C TRP A 14 -9.44 -6.53 1.43
N ARG A 15 -8.55 -6.73 0.46
CA ARG A 15 -8.01 -8.04 0.11
C ARG A 15 -6.50 -8.01 0.05
N ARG A 16 -5.88 -9.14 0.39
CA ARG A 16 -4.44 -9.34 0.26
C ARG A 16 -4.08 -9.53 -1.23
N VAL A 17 -3.09 -8.78 -1.72
CA VAL A 17 -2.64 -8.81 -3.12
C VAL A 17 -1.12 -8.71 -3.20
N CYS A 18 -0.55 -9.14 -4.31
CA CYS A 18 0.82 -8.76 -4.69
C CYS A 18 0.76 -7.58 -5.66
N VAL A 19 1.68 -6.63 -5.50
CA VAL A 19 1.84 -5.49 -6.40
C VAL A 19 3.28 -5.37 -6.90
N THR A 20 3.42 -4.81 -8.09
CA THR A 20 4.69 -4.48 -8.74
C THR A 20 4.60 -3.11 -9.41
N GLY A 21 5.71 -2.61 -9.94
CA GLY A 21 5.80 -1.36 -10.69
C GLY A 21 6.97 -1.42 -11.65
N SER A 22 6.91 -0.70 -12.76
CA SER A 22 7.94 -0.75 -13.82
C SER A 22 9.31 -0.21 -13.40
N TRP A 23 9.39 0.45 -12.24
CA TRP A 23 10.62 0.96 -11.63
C TRP A 23 11.22 0.00 -10.60
N LEU A 24 10.52 -1.08 -10.25
CA LEU A 24 11.09 -2.14 -9.42
C LEU A 24 11.95 -3.09 -10.27
N PRO A 25 12.88 -3.83 -9.64
CA PRO A 25 13.64 -4.87 -10.33
C PRO A 25 12.73 -5.89 -11.02
N ASP A 26 13.21 -6.50 -12.10
CA ASP A 26 12.46 -7.53 -12.82
C ASP A 26 11.96 -8.64 -11.88
N HIS A 27 10.70 -9.03 -12.05
CA HIS A 27 10.01 -10.02 -11.23
C HIS A 27 9.86 -9.68 -9.73
N ALA A 28 10.27 -8.48 -9.29
CA ALA A 28 10.05 -8.05 -7.93
C ALA A 28 8.56 -7.72 -7.71
N PHE A 29 8.02 -8.26 -6.62
CA PHE A 29 6.69 -7.92 -6.13
C PHE A 29 6.71 -7.89 -4.61
N VAL A 30 5.77 -7.14 -4.05
CA VAL A 30 5.57 -7.04 -2.61
C VAL A 30 4.11 -7.26 -2.27
N TRP A 31 3.86 -7.79 -1.08
CA TRP A 31 2.50 -7.97 -0.59
C TRP A 31 1.89 -6.64 -0.14
N ALA A 32 0.60 -6.48 -0.35
CA ALA A 32 -0.16 -5.31 0.07
C ALA A 32 -1.62 -5.67 0.36
N TYR A 33 -2.36 -4.71 0.91
CA TYR A 33 -3.81 -4.70 0.96
C TYR A 33 -4.35 -3.76 -0.11
N TRP A 34 -5.43 -4.16 -0.75
CA TRP A 34 -6.12 -3.34 -1.74
C TRP A 34 -7.62 -3.53 -1.62
N ASN A 35 -8.37 -2.44 -1.71
CA ASN A 35 -9.83 -2.44 -1.60
C ASN A 35 -10.51 -2.07 -2.94
N GLY A 36 -9.81 -2.16 -4.06
CA GLY A 36 -10.37 -1.73 -5.35
C GLY A 36 -10.14 -0.25 -5.69
N THR A 37 -9.47 0.52 -4.84
CA THR A 37 -9.18 1.93 -5.12
C THR A 37 -8.17 2.06 -6.25
N MET A 38 -8.44 2.98 -7.18
CA MET A 38 -7.62 3.22 -8.36
C MET A 38 -7.29 4.71 -8.47
N TRP A 39 -6.10 5.02 -8.99
CA TRP A 39 -5.66 6.35 -9.38
C TRP A 39 -5.12 6.30 -10.80
N ASN A 40 -5.72 7.08 -11.71
CA ASN A 40 -5.34 7.11 -13.14
C ASN A 40 -5.23 5.73 -13.83
N GLY A 41 -6.03 4.75 -13.40
CA GLY A 41 -6.00 3.39 -13.94
C GLY A 41 -4.98 2.45 -13.27
N PHE A 42 -4.25 2.92 -12.27
CA PHE A 42 -3.33 2.12 -11.45
C PHE A 42 -3.93 1.81 -10.08
N ALA A 43 -3.48 0.71 -9.46
CA ALA A 43 -3.95 0.33 -8.14
C ALA A 43 -3.41 1.30 -7.07
N VAL A 44 -4.17 1.51 -6.00
CA VAL A 44 -3.70 2.25 -4.81
C VAL A 44 -3.58 1.26 -3.65
N PRO A 45 -2.46 0.53 -3.53
CA PRO A 45 -2.24 -0.42 -2.44
C PRO A 45 -1.88 0.29 -1.12
N MET A 46 -2.19 -0.37 -0.01
CA MET A 46 -1.70 0.00 1.31
C MET A 46 -0.92 -1.16 1.95
N PHE A 47 0.12 -0.84 2.69
CA PHE A 47 1.11 -1.81 3.15
C PHE A 47 1.12 -1.90 4.67
N THR A 48 1.32 -3.10 5.22
CA THR A 48 1.72 -3.20 6.63
C THR A 48 3.15 -2.67 6.78
N SER A 49 3.58 -2.36 8.02
CA SER A 49 4.98 -2.01 8.27
C SER A 49 5.95 -3.09 7.75
N GLN A 50 5.63 -4.36 7.96
CA GLN A 50 6.47 -5.48 7.49
C GLN A 50 6.58 -5.53 5.97
N ASP A 51 5.48 -5.34 5.24
CA ASP A 51 5.49 -5.36 3.79
C ASP A 51 6.18 -4.14 3.19
N ALA A 52 5.96 -2.98 3.80
CA ALA A 52 6.63 -1.75 3.43
C ALA A 52 8.16 -1.86 3.63
N CYS A 53 8.61 -2.51 4.70
CA CYS A 53 10.02 -2.83 4.88
C CYS A 53 10.56 -3.79 3.80
N ASN A 54 9.74 -4.74 3.33
CA ASN A 54 10.14 -5.59 2.20
C ASN A 54 10.29 -4.78 0.90
N LEU A 55 9.46 -3.74 0.71
CA LEU A 55 9.61 -2.81 -0.41
C LEU A 55 10.92 -2.01 -0.31
N CYS A 56 11.29 -1.51 0.88
CA CYS A 56 12.57 -0.83 1.09
C CYS A 56 13.78 -1.69 0.68
N ALA A 57 13.69 -3.02 0.81
CA ALA A 57 14.78 -3.92 0.42
C ALA A 57 15.03 -3.97 -1.10
N VAL A 58 14.02 -3.65 -1.92
CA VAL A 58 14.11 -3.64 -3.39
C VAL A 58 14.05 -2.23 -3.99
N MET A 59 13.78 -1.21 -3.16
CA MET A 59 13.64 0.19 -3.55
C MET A 59 14.48 1.08 -2.60
N PRO A 60 15.78 1.28 -2.87
CA PRO A 60 16.70 1.98 -1.97
C PRO A 60 16.36 3.45 -1.69
N SER A 61 15.57 4.09 -2.55
CA SER A 61 15.05 5.44 -2.36
C SER A 61 13.93 5.52 -1.31
N LEU A 62 13.45 4.38 -0.80
CA LEU A 62 12.45 4.28 0.24
C LEU A 62 13.06 3.70 1.53
N VAL A 63 12.93 4.40 2.65
CA VAL A 63 13.45 3.97 3.95
C VAL A 63 12.44 4.17 5.07
N TYR A 64 12.47 3.30 6.09
CA TYR A 64 11.71 3.51 7.32
C TYR A 64 12.52 4.38 8.30
N VAL A 65 11.87 5.39 8.86
CA VAL A 65 12.49 6.31 9.83
C VAL A 65 11.80 6.12 11.19
N GLU A 66 12.43 5.34 12.07
CA GLU A 66 11.89 4.95 13.37
C GLU A 66 11.47 6.16 14.23
N ALA A 67 12.29 7.22 14.26
CA ALA A 67 12.01 8.44 15.05
C ALA A 67 10.71 9.15 14.66
N ARG A 68 10.19 8.91 13.44
CA ARG A 68 8.94 9.47 12.92
C ARG A 68 7.84 8.41 12.73
N GLN A 69 8.18 7.14 12.92
CA GLN A 69 7.32 5.99 12.66
C GLN A 69 6.69 6.02 11.25
N ALA A 70 7.46 6.49 10.28
CA ALA A 70 7.01 6.79 8.91
C ALA A 70 8.02 6.31 7.87
N PHE A 71 7.56 6.13 6.64
CA PHE A 71 8.44 5.88 5.50
C PHE A 71 8.78 7.20 4.80
N LEU A 72 10.02 7.30 4.34
CA LEU A 72 10.54 8.42 3.58
C LEU A 72 10.93 7.91 2.19
N PHE A 73 10.34 8.51 1.16
CA PHE A 73 10.82 8.38 -0.20
C PHE A 73 11.63 9.63 -0.57
N GLU A 74 12.84 9.42 -1.09
CA GLU A 74 13.70 10.48 -1.59
C GLU A 74 14.35 10.06 -2.92
N GLU A 75 14.00 10.75 -4.00
CA GLU A 75 14.57 10.53 -5.34
C GLU A 75 14.54 11.84 -6.14
N GLY A 76 15.61 12.14 -6.87
CA GLY A 76 15.62 13.28 -7.81
C GLY A 76 15.42 14.66 -7.18
N GLY A 77 15.56 14.80 -5.86
CA GLY A 77 15.27 16.04 -5.13
C GLY A 77 13.81 16.18 -4.68
N GLU A 78 12.97 15.18 -4.94
CA GLU A 78 11.63 15.06 -4.36
C GLU A 78 11.69 14.29 -3.06
N THR A 79 10.81 14.65 -2.11
CA THR A 79 10.74 14.03 -0.80
C THR A 79 9.29 13.84 -0.41
N GLU A 80 8.90 12.62 -0.06
CA GLU A 80 7.56 12.27 0.38
C GLU A 80 7.59 11.47 1.68
N TRP A 81 6.70 11.82 2.62
CA TRP A 81 6.55 11.15 3.90
C TRP A 81 5.24 10.39 3.95
N PHE A 82 5.31 9.12 4.31
CA PHE A 82 4.15 8.24 4.42
C PHE A 82 3.93 7.82 5.87
N HIS A 83 2.82 8.27 6.42
CA HIS A 83 2.37 7.92 7.77
C HIS A 83 1.35 6.79 7.73
N ALA A 84 1.30 6.00 8.80
CA ALA A 84 0.27 4.97 8.93
C ALA A 84 -1.11 5.62 9.11
N ALA A 85 -2.12 4.97 8.55
CA ALA A 85 -3.52 5.22 8.83
C ALA A 85 -4.17 3.91 9.29
N ALA A 86 -5.03 4.00 10.31
CA ALA A 86 -5.81 2.86 10.76
C ALA A 86 -6.87 2.50 9.71
N GLN A 87 -6.91 1.23 9.30
CA GLN A 87 -7.86 0.69 8.34
C GLN A 87 -8.55 -0.54 8.94
N LEU A 88 -9.87 -0.68 8.76
CA LEU A 88 -10.62 -1.86 9.20
C LEU A 88 -10.54 -2.95 8.13
N VAL A 89 -9.79 -4.02 8.40
CA VAL A 89 -9.60 -5.17 7.51
C VAL A 89 -10.21 -6.40 8.18
N ASP A 90 -11.24 -6.99 7.58
CA ASP A 90 -11.94 -8.16 8.11
C ASP A 90 -12.36 -8.04 9.60
N GLY A 91 -12.69 -6.81 10.04
CA GLY A 91 -13.09 -6.52 11.41
C GLY A 91 -11.93 -6.20 12.38
N GLU A 92 -10.68 -6.25 11.92
CA GLU A 92 -9.49 -5.87 12.67
C GLU A 92 -8.97 -4.49 12.23
N LEU A 93 -8.58 -3.64 13.19
CA LEU A 93 -7.93 -2.36 12.90
C LEU A 93 -6.43 -2.57 12.66
N LEU A 94 -6.01 -2.45 11.40
CA LEU A 94 -4.60 -2.54 11.00
C LEU A 94 -4.03 -1.14 10.74
N GLN A 95 -2.76 -0.94 11.11
CA GLN A 95 -1.99 0.25 10.72
C GLN A 95 -1.38 0.01 9.34
N LEU A 96 -1.90 0.72 8.33
CA LEU A 96 -1.45 0.57 6.95
C LEU A 96 -0.87 1.87 6.41
N TYR A 97 0.15 1.75 5.56
CA TYR A 97 0.85 2.85 4.92
C TYR A 97 0.42 2.95 3.45
N SER A 98 -0.06 4.11 3.02
CA SER A 98 -0.29 4.39 1.60
C SER A 98 1.02 4.82 0.97
N LEU A 99 1.77 3.88 0.37
CA LEU A 99 3.06 4.19 -0.24
C LEU A 99 2.87 4.46 -1.72
N GLY A 100 3.03 5.71 -2.13
CA GLY A 100 2.91 6.08 -3.53
C GLY A 100 1.50 5.95 -4.09
N GLU A 101 0.52 6.61 -3.48
CA GLU A 101 -0.86 6.65 -4.02
C GLU A 101 -0.97 7.26 -5.42
N SER A 102 0.06 8.02 -5.82
CA SER A 102 0.26 8.61 -7.14
C SER A 102 1.22 7.80 -8.02
N TRP A 103 1.65 6.63 -7.59
CA TRP A 103 2.55 5.78 -8.35
C TRP A 103 1.76 4.80 -9.22
N CYS A 104 2.36 4.40 -10.33
CA CYS A 104 1.72 3.51 -11.31
C CYS A 104 1.75 2.02 -10.88
N TRP A 105 1.27 1.70 -9.67
CA TRP A 105 1.26 0.33 -9.14
C TRP A 105 0.39 -0.60 -9.97
N GLN A 106 0.88 -1.82 -10.17
CA GLN A 106 0.22 -2.88 -10.93
C GLN A 106 -0.05 -4.07 -10.03
N LEU A 107 -1.25 -4.64 -10.14
CA LEU A 107 -1.57 -5.92 -9.48
C LEU A 107 -0.84 -7.05 -10.20
N VAL A 108 -0.23 -7.95 -9.44
CA VAL A 108 0.36 -9.17 -9.98
C VAL A 108 -0.71 -10.26 -10.07
N ASP A 109 -0.84 -10.88 -11.23
CA ASP A 109 -1.61 -12.11 -11.37
C ASP A 109 -0.78 -13.31 -10.92
N LEU A 110 -1.08 -13.81 -9.72
CA LEU A 110 -0.36 -14.95 -9.16
C LEU A 110 -0.71 -16.29 -9.83
N SER A 111 -1.73 -16.34 -10.69
CA SER A 111 -2.01 -17.54 -11.49
C SER A 111 -0.94 -17.81 -12.55
N GLU A 112 -0.16 -16.79 -12.92
CA GLU A 112 0.95 -16.90 -13.88
C GLU A 112 2.31 -17.15 -13.21
N VAL A 113 2.39 -17.10 -11.88
CA VAL A 113 3.64 -17.23 -11.10
C VAL A 113 3.84 -18.65 -10.53
N ALA A 114 2.82 -19.50 -10.60
CA ALA A 114 2.94 -20.90 -10.19
C ALA A 114 3.68 -21.72 -11.27
N ILE A 115 4.96 -21.99 -11.02
CA ILE A 115 5.77 -23.02 -11.71
C ILE A 115 5.73 -24.31 -10.89
#